data_AF-A0A2N3L559-F1
#
_entry.id   AF-A0A2N3L559-F1
#
_cell.length_a   1.000
_cell.length_b   1.000
_cell.length_c   1.000
_cell.angle_alpha   90.00
_cell.angle_beta   90.00
_cell.angle_gamma   90.00
#
_symmetry.space_group_name_H-M   'P 1'
#
loop_
_entity.id
_entity.type
_entity.pdbx_description
1 polymer ?
#
loop_
_entity_poly.entity_id
_entity_poly.type
_entity_poly.pdbx_seq_one_letter_code
_entity_poly.pdbx_strand_id
1 'polypeptide(L)'
;MSWLVLQGVKDACGQRGRDPLPQVSALRSTGSRNRTDLIMNQTVIDWPDPLCAAAFRGLEKLQKASDIGANVALALQQADVLGLLAEFDPVIAGTLPIAINTEQSDIDILCHAVDLSRFNDCVDSTFSSYPHYRRHQRAPTNHVGVASVVRFECAGGDCDGFEVEIFATDCPSTAQYGFIHMLAEARILSLLGPDFAKNVRALKRQNVKTEPAFAQLLRLSGDPYIGVAELANMSMDEMTAFVNRKGLFVVG
;
A
#
# COMPACT_ATOMS: atom_id res chain seq x y z
N MET A 1 -50.91 9.41 18.51
CA MET A 1 -50.69 9.38 19.98
C MET A 1 -49.29 8.80 20.19
N SER A 2 -48.20 9.56 20.05
CA SER A 2 -47.61 10.45 21.05
C SER A 2 -47.78 9.94 22.48
N TRP A 3 -46.67 9.54 23.12
CA TRP A 3 -46.17 10.17 24.35
C TRP A 3 -44.67 9.87 24.53
N LEU A 4 -43.91 10.95 24.49
CA LEU A 4 -42.57 11.19 25.03
C LEU A 4 -42.63 11.21 26.57
N VAL A 5 -41.51 10.99 27.28
CA VAL A 5 -41.15 11.52 28.64
C VAL A 5 -39.97 10.68 29.20
N LEU A 6 -38.89 11.16 29.82
CA LEU A 6 -38.28 12.46 30.14
C LEU A 6 -36.81 12.18 30.56
N GLN A 7 -35.91 13.08 30.18
CA GLN A 7 -34.88 13.79 31.00
C GLN A 7 -34.43 13.16 32.34
N GLY A 8 -33.14 13.10 32.71
CA GLY A 8 -32.06 14.09 32.60
C GLY A 8 -31.55 14.40 34.02
N VAL A 9 -30.27 14.74 34.20
CA VAL A 9 -29.73 15.68 35.22
C VAL A 9 -28.25 15.91 34.91
N LYS A 10 -27.89 17.19 34.94
CA LYS A 10 -26.57 17.78 34.71
C LYS A 10 -25.88 18.09 36.05
N ASP A 11 -24.64 18.58 35.89
CA ASP A 11 -23.91 19.56 36.73
C ASP A 11 -22.81 18.98 37.61
N ALA A 12 -21.65 19.62 37.85
CA ALA A 12 -20.79 20.58 37.16
C ALA A 12 -19.68 20.98 38.17
N CYS A 13 -18.54 21.47 37.66
CA CYS A 13 -17.61 22.42 38.30
C CYS A 13 -16.59 21.85 39.33
N GLY A 14 -15.28 22.18 39.29
CA GLY A 14 -14.53 23.04 38.38
C GLY A 14 -13.07 23.30 38.83
N GLN A 15 -12.27 23.86 37.90
CA GLN A 15 -11.19 24.88 38.05
C GLN A 15 -9.94 24.53 38.90
N ARG A 16 -8.72 25.05 38.69
CA ARG A 16 -8.01 25.93 37.73
C ARG A 16 -6.50 25.84 38.09
N GLY A 17 -5.58 26.05 37.14
CA GLY A 17 -4.17 26.36 37.43
C GLY A 17 -3.31 26.50 36.17
N ARG A 18 -2.71 27.68 35.95
CA ARG A 18 -1.84 28.08 34.82
C ARG A 18 -0.37 28.25 35.26
N ASP A 19 0.53 27.82 34.37
CA ASP A 19 1.89 28.31 34.01
C ASP A 19 3.05 28.27 35.06
N PRO A 20 4.36 28.26 34.68
CA PRO A 20 4.97 28.34 33.33
C PRO A 20 6.09 27.29 33.00
N LEU A 21 6.50 27.29 31.72
CA LEU A 21 7.67 26.60 31.14
C LEU A 21 9.02 26.95 31.78
N PRO A 22 10.01 26.04 31.72
CA PRO A 22 11.40 26.44 31.62
C PRO A 22 12.17 25.80 30.45
N GLN A 23 12.82 26.70 29.68
CA GLN A 23 14.23 26.70 29.26
C GLN A 23 14.81 25.44 28.57
N VAL A 24 15.10 25.62 27.29
CA VAL A 24 15.96 24.80 26.44
C VAL A 24 17.41 24.85 26.97
N SER A 25 18.00 23.70 27.25
CA SER A 25 19.45 23.55 27.40
C SER A 25 19.94 22.41 26.51
N ALA A 26 20.98 22.71 25.74
CA ALA A 26 21.63 21.80 24.82
C ALA A 26 22.46 20.76 25.60
N LEU A 27 22.31 19.48 25.27
CA LEU A 27 23.34 18.49 25.51
C LEU A 27 23.49 17.53 24.33
N ARG A 28 24.76 17.29 24.05
CA ARG A 28 25.34 16.64 22.88
C ARG A 28 25.09 15.12 22.91
N SER A 29 24.78 14.59 21.73
CA SER A 29 25.37 13.39 21.12
C SER A 29 25.89 12.30 22.08
N THR A 30 25.19 11.17 22.10
CA THR A 30 25.84 9.84 22.03
C THR A 30 25.04 8.97 21.06
N GLY A 31 25.77 8.30 20.16
CA GLY A 31 25.21 7.68 18.96
C GLY A 31 24.51 6.35 19.20
N SER A 32 23.58 6.06 18.30
CA SER A 32 23.26 4.72 17.85
C SER A 32 22.81 4.83 16.39
N ARG A 33 23.59 4.28 15.47
CA ARG A 33 23.23 4.14 14.06
C ARG A 33 22.44 2.84 13.88
N ASN A 34 21.55 2.87 12.89
CA ASN A 34 20.72 1.81 12.32
C ASN A 34 19.32 1.63 12.92
N ARG A 35 18.46 2.61 12.64
CA ARG A 35 17.17 2.36 11.99
C ARG A 35 17.11 3.28 10.78
N THR A 36 17.12 2.71 9.58
CA THR A 36 16.72 3.46 8.39
C THR A 36 15.21 3.49 8.44
N ASP A 37 14.66 4.41 9.23
CA ASP A 37 13.29 4.86 9.00
C ASP A 37 13.30 5.40 7.57
N LEU A 38 12.57 4.72 6.67
CA LEU A 38 12.26 5.23 5.34
C LEU A 38 11.42 6.49 5.53
N ILE A 39 12.06 7.58 5.91
CA ILE A 39 11.47 8.91 5.82
C ILE A 39 11.23 9.10 4.33
N MET A 40 9.95 9.03 3.95
CA MET A 40 9.50 9.35 2.60
C MET A 40 10.05 10.73 2.24
N ASN A 41 11.11 10.74 1.44
CA ASN A 41 11.78 11.96 1.06
C ASN A 41 10.86 12.76 0.13
N GLN A 42 11.03 14.08 0.09
CA GLN A 42 10.23 14.97 -0.76
C GLN A 42 10.16 14.51 -2.24
N THR A 43 11.14 13.74 -2.71
CA THR A 43 11.23 13.17 -4.07
C THR A 43 10.11 12.20 -4.44
N VAL A 44 9.44 11.55 -3.47
CA VAL A 44 8.24 10.72 -3.76
C VAL A 44 7.05 11.60 -4.19
N ILE A 45 7.03 12.87 -3.81
CA ILE A 45 5.94 13.82 -4.10
C ILE A 45 6.17 14.56 -5.44
N ASP A 46 7.39 14.59 -5.96
CA ASP A 46 7.74 15.37 -7.17
C ASP A 46 7.28 14.76 -8.51
N TRP A 47 6.71 13.55 -8.50
CA TRP A 47 6.12 12.99 -9.72
C TRP A 47 4.77 13.63 -10.03
N PRO A 48 4.49 13.96 -11.31
CA PRO A 48 3.20 14.52 -11.67
C PRO A 48 2.08 13.53 -11.35
N ASP A 49 0.93 14.07 -10.98
CA ASP A 49 -0.34 13.33 -11.04
C ASP A 49 -0.48 12.76 -12.48
N PRO A 50 -0.69 11.43 -12.68
CA PRO A 50 -1.20 10.43 -11.73
C PRO A 50 -0.19 9.39 -11.23
N LEU A 51 1.07 9.79 -10.99
CA LEU A 51 2.17 8.92 -10.54
C LEU A 51 2.73 9.29 -9.16
N CYS A 52 1.98 10.09 -8.39
CA CYS A 52 2.27 10.36 -6.99
C CYS A 52 1.48 9.40 -6.08
N ALA A 53 1.86 9.32 -4.80
CA ALA A 53 1.22 8.41 -3.84
C ALA A 53 -0.29 8.68 -3.67
N ALA A 54 -0.70 9.96 -3.74
CA ALA A 54 -2.11 10.34 -3.59
C ALA A 54 -3.01 9.77 -4.71
N ALA A 55 -2.47 9.59 -5.92
CA ALA A 55 -3.20 9.05 -7.07
C ALA A 55 -3.60 7.58 -6.92
N PHE A 56 -3.04 6.86 -5.94
CA PHE A 56 -3.35 5.46 -5.64
C PHE A 56 -4.30 5.29 -4.43
N ARG A 57 -4.91 6.38 -3.96
CA ARG A 57 -5.92 6.32 -2.89
C ARG A 57 -7.31 6.00 -3.48
N GLY A 58 -8.07 5.17 -2.75
CA GLY A 58 -9.41 4.74 -3.18
C GLY A 58 -9.40 3.77 -4.35
N LEU A 59 -10.52 3.67 -5.06
CA LEU A 59 -10.76 2.67 -6.10
C LEU A 59 -10.51 3.18 -7.53
N GLU A 60 -10.38 4.50 -7.73
CA GLU A 60 -10.40 5.11 -9.07
C GLU A 60 -9.27 4.61 -9.97
N LYS A 61 -8.03 4.57 -9.44
CA LYS A 61 -6.86 4.12 -10.20
C LYS A 61 -7.01 2.66 -10.64
N LEU A 62 -7.45 1.80 -9.72
CA LEU A 62 -7.71 0.40 -9.98
C LEU A 62 -8.81 0.24 -11.04
N GLN A 63 -9.92 0.97 -10.91
CA GLN A 63 -11.04 0.90 -11.84
C GLN A 63 -10.64 1.28 -13.26
N LYS A 64 -9.75 2.28 -13.42
CA LYS A 64 -9.29 2.75 -14.73
C LYS A 64 -8.12 1.94 -15.30
N ALA A 65 -7.52 1.05 -14.52
CA ALA A 65 -6.31 0.32 -14.93
C ALA A 65 -6.58 -0.72 -16.03
N SER A 66 -7.70 -1.44 -15.94
CA SER A 66 -8.12 -2.47 -16.91
C SER A 66 -9.56 -2.92 -16.64
N ASP A 67 -10.15 -3.71 -17.53
CA ASP A 67 -11.46 -4.34 -17.31
C ASP A 67 -11.47 -5.22 -16.06
N ILE A 68 -10.39 -5.98 -15.82
CA ILE A 68 -10.22 -6.76 -14.58
C ILE A 68 -10.16 -5.83 -13.37
N GLY A 69 -9.42 -4.73 -13.46
CA GLY A 69 -9.35 -3.72 -12.41
C GLY A 69 -10.72 -3.10 -12.10
N ALA A 70 -11.55 -2.84 -13.11
CA ALA A 70 -12.92 -2.36 -12.94
C ALA A 70 -13.80 -3.38 -12.21
N ASN A 71 -13.70 -4.67 -12.55
CA ASN A 71 -14.44 -5.74 -11.88
C ASN A 71 -14.01 -5.92 -10.41
N VAL A 72 -12.70 -5.86 -10.16
CA VAL A 72 -12.16 -5.89 -8.79
C VAL A 72 -12.63 -4.68 -8.00
N ALA A 73 -12.58 -3.48 -8.57
CA ALA A 73 -13.06 -2.27 -7.91
C ALA A 73 -14.54 -2.38 -7.54
N LEU A 74 -15.36 -2.97 -8.41
CA LEU A 74 -16.77 -3.25 -8.13
C LEU A 74 -16.94 -4.26 -6.98
N ALA A 75 -16.17 -5.36 -6.97
CA ALA A 75 -16.19 -6.36 -5.90
C ALA A 75 -15.87 -5.74 -4.54
N LEU A 76 -14.79 -4.97 -4.47
CA LEU A 76 -14.37 -4.26 -3.25
C LEU A 76 -15.40 -3.23 -2.80
N GLN A 77 -16.05 -2.53 -3.75
CA GLN A 77 -17.10 -1.56 -3.45
C GLN A 77 -18.37 -2.22 -2.91
N GLN A 78 -18.80 -3.34 -3.51
CA GLN A 78 -20.00 -4.07 -3.08
C GLN A 78 -19.84 -4.69 -1.69
N ALA A 79 -18.63 -5.15 -1.36
CA ALA A 79 -18.28 -5.68 -0.04
C ALA A 79 -17.85 -4.58 0.96
N ASP A 80 -17.80 -3.31 0.54
CA ASP A 80 -17.32 -2.16 1.32
C ASP A 80 -15.98 -2.41 2.04
N VAL A 81 -15.06 -3.15 1.40
CA VAL A 81 -13.82 -3.62 2.04
C VAL A 81 -12.98 -2.46 2.59
N LEU A 82 -12.83 -1.38 1.80
CA LEU A 82 -12.07 -0.21 2.23
C LEU A 82 -12.79 0.59 3.33
N GLY A 83 -14.12 0.62 3.34
CA GLY A 83 -14.90 1.28 4.38
C GLY A 83 -14.79 0.53 5.72
N LEU A 84 -14.89 -0.79 5.68
CA LEU A 84 -14.75 -1.67 6.84
C LEU A 84 -13.34 -1.64 7.44
N LEU A 85 -12.32 -1.38 6.62
CA LEU A 85 -10.93 -1.26 7.05
C LEU A 85 -10.48 0.18 7.32
N ALA A 86 -11.35 1.19 7.19
CA ALA A 86 -10.97 2.61 7.15
C ALA A 86 -10.11 3.08 8.35
N GLU A 87 -10.32 2.50 9.53
CA GLU A 87 -9.52 2.79 10.72
C GLU A 87 -8.03 2.47 10.53
N PHE A 88 -7.70 1.50 9.69
CA PHE A 88 -6.34 1.01 9.45
C PHE A 88 -5.71 1.58 8.17
N ASP A 89 -6.21 2.72 7.66
CA ASP A 89 -5.70 3.40 6.46
C ASP A 89 -5.49 2.46 5.25
N PRO A 90 -6.53 1.79 4.74
CA PRO A 90 -6.37 0.76 3.73
C PRO A 90 -5.95 1.36 2.39
N VAL A 91 -4.91 0.77 1.77
CA VAL A 91 -4.38 1.18 0.48
C VAL A 91 -4.26 -0.02 -0.43
N ILE A 92 -4.85 0.06 -1.62
CA ILE A 92 -4.71 -0.98 -2.64
C ILE A 92 -3.31 -0.88 -3.24
N ALA A 93 -2.62 -2.01 -3.30
CA ALA A 93 -1.25 -2.11 -3.80
C ALA A 93 -1.15 -3.18 -4.90
N GLY A 94 0.08 -3.57 -5.22
CA GLY A 94 0.35 -4.69 -6.11
C GLY A 94 0.09 -4.37 -7.59
N THR A 95 -0.28 -5.39 -8.34
CA THR A 95 -0.13 -5.33 -9.81
C THR A 95 -1.39 -4.94 -10.57
N LEU A 96 -2.57 -5.03 -9.93
CA LEU A 96 -3.85 -4.63 -10.52
C LEU A 96 -3.93 -3.11 -10.76
N PRO A 97 -3.57 -2.22 -9.82
CA PRO A 97 -3.65 -0.76 -10.04
C PRO A 97 -2.74 -0.24 -11.15
N ILE A 98 -1.72 -1.00 -11.53
CA ILE A 98 -0.73 -0.66 -12.56
C ILE A 98 -0.84 -1.56 -13.80
N ALA A 99 -1.96 -2.27 -13.92
CA ALA A 99 -2.35 -3.07 -15.09
C ALA A 99 -1.33 -4.13 -15.53
N ILE A 100 -0.47 -4.64 -14.65
CA ILE A 100 0.48 -5.72 -14.94
C ILE A 100 0.16 -7.01 -14.17
N ASN A 101 -1.10 -7.17 -13.77
CA ASN A 101 -1.61 -8.39 -13.19
C ASN A 101 -1.58 -9.56 -14.20
N THR A 102 -1.62 -10.77 -13.66
CA THR A 102 -1.87 -12.02 -14.38
C THR A 102 -3.22 -12.57 -13.94
N GLU A 103 -3.64 -13.66 -14.57
CA GLU A 103 -4.89 -14.36 -14.26
C GLU A 103 -4.89 -14.94 -12.82
N GLN A 104 -3.71 -15.10 -12.23
CA GLN A 104 -3.48 -15.60 -10.86
C GLN A 104 -3.22 -14.49 -9.83
N SER A 105 -3.32 -13.21 -10.21
CA SER A 105 -3.06 -12.12 -9.28
C SER A 105 -4.20 -11.93 -8.30
N ASP A 106 -3.84 -11.82 -7.02
CA ASP A 106 -4.68 -11.42 -5.91
C ASP A 106 -4.89 -9.90 -5.86
N ILE A 107 -5.79 -9.49 -4.96
CA ILE A 107 -6.02 -8.10 -4.60
C ILE A 107 -5.22 -7.80 -3.35
N ASP A 108 -4.13 -7.04 -3.50
CA ASP A 108 -3.31 -6.59 -2.38
C ASP A 108 -3.91 -5.36 -1.69
N ILE A 109 -4.14 -5.44 -0.38
CA ILE A 109 -4.53 -4.30 0.47
C ILE A 109 -3.54 -4.18 1.63
N LEU A 110 -2.95 -3.00 1.77
CA LEU A 110 -2.03 -2.66 2.84
C LEU A 110 -2.75 -1.88 3.93
N CYS A 111 -2.53 -2.25 5.18
CA CYS A 111 -3.12 -1.61 6.35
C CYS A 111 -2.05 -1.22 7.37
N HIS A 112 -2.25 -0.06 7.99
CA HIS A 112 -1.48 0.43 9.12
C HIS A 112 -2.18 0.04 10.44
N ALA A 113 -1.60 -0.92 11.14
CA ALA A 113 -2.13 -1.49 12.38
C ALA A 113 -1.08 -1.46 13.48
N VAL A 114 -1.08 -0.40 14.29
CA VAL A 114 -0.22 -0.26 15.48
C VAL A 114 -0.59 -1.30 16.55
N ASP A 115 -1.89 -1.60 16.68
CA ASP A 115 -2.40 -2.67 17.53
C ASP A 115 -2.92 -3.82 16.65
N LEU A 116 -2.09 -4.84 16.45
CA LEU A 116 -2.45 -6.01 15.66
C LEU A 116 -3.52 -6.88 16.32
N SER A 117 -3.71 -6.81 17.65
CA SER A 117 -4.80 -7.53 18.30
C SER A 117 -6.14 -6.91 17.89
N ARG A 118 -6.24 -5.58 17.99
CA ARG A 118 -7.43 -4.83 17.55
C ARG A 118 -7.71 -5.03 16.06
N PHE A 119 -6.67 -5.02 15.22
CA PHE A 119 -6.82 -5.34 13.79
C PHE A 119 -7.38 -6.75 13.59
N ASN A 120 -6.81 -7.75 14.26
CA ASN A 120 -7.24 -9.15 14.17
C ASN A 120 -8.71 -9.32 14.58
N ASP A 121 -9.13 -8.71 15.69
CA ASP A 121 -10.53 -8.76 16.13
C ASP A 121 -11.49 -8.13 15.11
N CYS A 122 -11.07 -7.02 14.49
CA CYS A 122 -11.83 -6.37 13.42
C CYS A 122 -11.97 -7.28 12.20
N VAL A 123 -10.88 -7.84 11.67
CA VAL A 123 -10.95 -8.68 10.46
C VAL A 123 -11.61 -10.03 10.72
N ASP A 124 -11.48 -10.59 11.93
CA ASP A 124 -12.18 -11.82 12.32
C ASP A 124 -13.69 -11.57 12.38
N SER A 125 -14.13 -10.46 13.00
CA SER A 125 -15.55 -10.13 13.08
C SER A 125 -16.17 -9.71 11.75
N THR A 126 -15.35 -9.15 10.85
CA THR A 126 -15.82 -8.61 9.56
C THR A 126 -15.81 -9.65 8.44
N PHE A 127 -14.74 -10.44 8.32
CA PHE A 127 -14.47 -11.26 7.13
C PHE A 127 -14.52 -12.77 7.38
N SER A 128 -14.71 -13.26 8.61
CA SER A 128 -14.68 -14.71 8.90
C SER A 128 -15.76 -15.53 8.20
N SER A 129 -16.86 -14.90 7.79
CA SER A 129 -17.93 -15.54 7.01
C SER A 129 -17.65 -15.60 5.50
N TYR A 130 -16.61 -14.91 5.02
CA TYR A 130 -16.26 -14.90 3.61
C TYR A 130 -15.61 -16.23 3.21
N PRO A 131 -15.82 -16.69 1.95
CA PRO A 131 -15.17 -17.89 1.46
C PRO A 131 -13.65 -17.83 1.60
N HIS A 132 -13.05 -18.98 1.90
CA HIS A 132 -11.60 -19.16 2.01
C HIS A 132 -10.92 -18.24 3.03
N TYR A 133 -11.69 -17.68 3.99
CA TYR A 133 -11.16 -16.86 5.07
C TYR A 133 -10.08 -17.60 5.85
N ARG A 134 -8.91 -16.98 5.96
CA ARG A 134 -7.79 -17.46 6.76
C ARG A 134 -6.94 -16.28 7.18
N ARG A 135 -6.43 -16.34 8.40
CA ARG A 135 -5.51 -15.34 8.94
C ARG A 135 -4.33 -16.03 9.59
N HIS A 136 -3.15 -15.44 9.43
CA HIS A 136 -1.97 -15.88 10.14
C HIS A 136 -1.09 -14.70 10.50
N GLN A 137 -0.26 -14.87 11.52
CA GLN A 137 0.76 -13.91 11.87
C GLN A 137 2.05 -14.24 11.12
N ARG A 138 2.63 -13.22 10.50
CA ARG A 138 3.95 -13.29 9.87
C ARG A 138 5.00 -12.79 10.86
N ALA A 139 6.07 -13.57 11.03
CA ALA A 139 7.23 -13.18 11.81
C ALA A 139 7.93 -11.94 11.20
N PRO A 140 8.60 -11.10 12.01
CA PRO A 140 9.32 -9.95 11.50
C PRO A 140 10.49 -10.39 10.62
N THR A 141 10.86 -9.50 9.70
CA THR A 141 12.03 -9.62 8.82
C THR A 141 13.00 -8.47 9.10
N ASN A 142 14.09 -8.38 8.34
CA ASN A 142 15.03 -7.26 8.46
C ASN A 142 14.40 -5.90 8.12
N HIS A 143 13.30 -5.89 7.35
CA HIS A 143 12.72 -4.67 6.75
C HIS A 143 11.27 -4.42 7.15
N VAL A 144 10.61 -5.41 7.75
CA VAL A 144 9.18 -5.38 8.06
C VAL A 144 8.98 -5.97 9.45
N GLY A 145 8.19 -5.28 10.28
CA GLY A 145 7.83 -5.74 11.61
C GLY A 145 6.98 -7.01 11.60
N VAL A 146 6.47 -7.39 12.77
CA VAL A 146 5.41 -8.40 12.85
C VAL A 146 4.22 -7.90 12.06
N ALA A 147 3.59 -8.79 11.29
CA ALA A 147 2.43 -8.46 10.51
C ALA A 147 1.32 -9.49 10.66
N SER A 148 0.09 -9.08 10.45
CA SER A 148 -1.05 -9.97 10.23
C SER A 148 -1.34 -10.05 8.75
N VAL A 149 -1.53 -11.27 8.24
CA VAL A 149 -1.90 -11.53 6.86
C VAL A 149 -3.24 -12.24 6.84
N VAL A 150 -4.21 -11.61 6.21
CA VAL A 150 -5.59 -12.08 6.08
C VAL A 150 -5.84 -12.38 4.62
N ARG A 151 -6.50 -13.50 4.33
CA ARG A 151 -6.97 -13.82 2.99
C ARG A 151 -8.40 -14.31 3.02
N PHE A 152 -9.17 -13.92 2.02
CA PHE A 152 -10.54 -14.34 1.79
C PHE A 152 -10.90 -14.06 0.33
N GLU A 153 -12.06 -14.52 -0.13
CA GLU A 153 -12.54 -14.21 -1.46
C GLU A 153 -13.74 -13.28 -1.43
N CYS A 154 -13.74 -12.25 -2.29
CA CYS A 154 -14.89 -11.40 -2.53
C CYS A 154 -15.30 -11.46 -4.01
N ALA A 155 -16.60 -11.57 -4.27
CA ALA A 155 -17.15 -11.54 -5.61
C ALA A 155 -17.71 -10.16 -5.95
N GLY A 156 -17.73 -9.81 -7.23
CA GLY A 156 -18.35 -8.60 -7.76
C GLY A 156 -19.06 -8.87 -9.07
N GLY A 157 -20.33 -8.48 -9.16
CA GLY A 157 -21.15 -8.72 -10.36
C GLY A 157 -21.26 -10.21 -10.72
N ASP A 158 -21.04 -10.55 -11.99
CA ASP A 158 -21.11 -11.91 -12.54
C ASP A 158 -19.76 -12.66 -12.55
N CYS A 159 -18.73 -12.14 -11.87
CA CYS A 159 -17.39 -12.74 -11.87
C CYS A 159 -17.23 -13.81 -10.79
N ASP A 160 -16.42 -14.83 -11.09
CA ASP A 160 -15.86 -15.72 -10.07
C ASP A 160 -15.07 -14.88 -9.04
N GLY A 161 -15.14 -15.26 -7.76
CA GLY A 161 -14.57 -14.48 -6.66
C GLY A 161 -13.09 -14.16 -6.85
N PHE A 162 -12.66 -13.00 -6.36
CA PHE A 162 -11.26 -12.59 -6.33
C PHE A 162 -10.68 -12.84 -4.95
N GLU A 163 -9.49 -13.45 -4.88
CA GLU A 163 -8.75 -13.54 -3.63
C GLU A 163 -8.24 -12.15 -3.22
N VAL A 164 -8.59 -11.74 -2.00
CA VAL A 164 -8.07 -10.56 -1.33
C VAL A 164 -6.99 -11.01 -0.36
N GLU A 165 -5.82 -10.36 -0.41
CA GLU A 165 -4.79 -10.43 0.62
C GLU A 165 -4.69 -9.08 1.33
N ILE A 166 -4.95 -9.06 2.64
CA ILE A 166 -4.67 -7.90 3.49
C ILE A 166 -3.35 -8.13 4.23
N PHE A 167 -2.42 -7.20 4.08
CA PHE A 167 -1.19 -7.15 4.85
C PHE A 167 -1.23 -5.97 5.83
N ALA A 168 -1.20 -6.27 7.14
CA ALA A 168 -1.26 -5.25 8.19
C ALA A 168 -0.03 -5.29 9.10
N THR A 169 0.60 -4.14 9.31
CA THR A 169 1.76 -3.97 10.20
C THR A 169 1.72 -2.57 10.84
N ASP A 170 2.56 -2.33 11.84
CA ASP A 170 2.73 -1.02 12.51
C ASP A 170 3.37 0.09 11.66
N CYS A 171 3.50 -0.11 10.34
CA CYS A 171 4.06 0.84 9.38
C CYS A 171 2.93 1.50 8.57
N PRO A 172 2.93 2.83 8.35
CA PRO A 172 1.94 3.50 7.50
C PRO A 172 1.83 2.85 6.13
N SER A 173 0.60 2.64 5.64
CA SER A 173 0.32 1.82 4.44
C SER A 173 1.12 2.24 3.20
N THR A 174 1.27 3.54 2.95
CA THR A 174 2.06 4.03 1.82
C THR A 174 3.57 3.92 2.03
N ALA A 175 4.05 3.76 3.26
CA ALA A 175 5.47 3.54 3.59
C ALA A 175 5.87 2.06 3.64
N GLN A 176 4.90 1.15 3.45
CA GLN A 176 5.19 -0.27 3.32
C GLN A 176 5.78 -0.58 1.95
N TYR A 177 6.68 -1.57 1.91
CA TYR A 177 7.38 -1.96 0.70
C TYR A 177 6.45 -2.32 -0.47
N GLY A 178 5.32 -2.98 -0.23
CA GLY A 178 4.37 -3.30 -1.30
C GLY A 178 3.85 -2.06 -2.03
N PHE A 179 3.65 -0.95 -1.32
CA PHE A 179 3.27 0.32 -1.96
C PHE A 179 4.47 0.99 -2.65
N ILE A 180 5.64 0.98 -2.00
CA ILE A 180 6.86 1.59 -2.53
C ILE A 180 7.27 0.92 -3.85
N HIS A 181 7.20 -0.42 -3.91
CA HIS A 181 7.45 -1.20 -5.12
C HIS A 181 6.45 -0.85 -6.21
N MET A 182 5.15 -0.94 -5.93
CA MET A 182 4.11 -0.58 -6.91
C MET A 182 4.32 0.84 -7.46
N LEU A 183 4.68 1.79 -6.62
CA LEU A 183 4.91 3.18 -7.03
C LEU A 183 6.14 3.31 -7.96
N ALA A 184 7.25 2.66 -7.61
CA ALA A 184 8.44 2.60 -8.48
C ALA A 184 8.10 1.94 -9.83
N GLU A 185 7.39 0.83 -9.80
CA GLU A 185 6.96 0.07 -10.96
C GLU A 185 6.04 0.90 -11.87
N ALA A 186 5.04 1.60 -11.30
CA ALA A 186 4.15 2.49 -12.03
C ALA A 186 4.92 3.57 -12.82
N ARG A 187 5.93 4.16 -12.18
CA ARG A 187 6.75 5.23 -12.76
C ARG A 187 7.61 4.72 -13.90
N ILE A 188 8.24 3.56 -13.73
CA ILE A 188 9.00 2.89 -14.78
C ILE A 188 8.09 2.51 -15.95
N LEU A 189 6.90 1.96 -15.68
CA LEU A 189 5.91 1.63 -16.72
C LEU A 189 5.49 2.88 -17.50
N SER A 190 5.30 4.01 -16.82
CA SER A 190 4.98 5.27 -17.49
C SER A 190 6.12 5.78 -18.39
N LEU A 191 7.38 5.56 -18.00
CA LEU A 191 8.53 5.99 -18.80
C LEU A 191 8.82 5.05 -19.97
N LEU A 192 8.67 3.74 -19.80
CA LEU A 192 9.08 2.73 -20.79
C LEU A 192 7.92 2.19 -21.64
N GLY A 193 6.69 2.51 -21.27
CA GLY A 193 5.51 2.29 -22.10
C GLY A 193 5.06 0.83 -22.22
N PRO A 194 4.13 0.56 -23.16
CA PRO A 194 3.38 -0.69 -23.22
C PRO A 194 4.22 -1.93 -23.57
N ASP A 195 5.29 -1.78 -24.34
CA ASP A 195 6.17 -2.90 -24.68
C ASP A 195 6.94 -3.41 -23.46
N PHE A 196 7.39 -2.51 -22.59
CA PHE A 196 7.98 -2.89 -21.31
C PHE A 196 6.97 -3.61 -20.42
N ALA A 197 5.74 -3.06 -20.31
CA ALA A 197 4.65 -3.70 -19.56
C ALA A 197 4.35 -5.11 -20.09
N LYS A 198 4.36 -5.32 -21.41
CA LYS A 198 4.18 -6.64 -22.04
C LYS A 198 5.29 -7.61 -21.63
N ASN A 199 6.54 -7.17 -21.61
CA ASN A 199 7.67 -8.01 -21.19
C ASN A 199 7.59 -8.37 -19.69
N VAL A 200 7.17 -7.44 -18.83
CA VAL A 200 6.92 -7.72 -17.40
C VAL A 200 5.84 -8.81 -17.26
N ARG A 201 4.69 -8.64 -17.92
CA ARG A 201 3.61 -9.65 -17.88
C ARG A 201 4.06 -11.02 -18.42
N ALA A 202 4.92 -11.04 -19.45
CA ALA A 202 5.48 -12.28 -19.98
C ALA A 202 6.36 -13.02 -18.96
N LEU A 203 7.23 -12.31 -18.23
CA LEU A 203 8.01 -12.88 -17.15
C LEU A 203 7.13 -13.36 -15.99
N LYS A 204 6.10 -12.59 -15.62
CA LYS A 204 5.14 -12.99 -14.58
C LYS A 204 4.40 -14.27 -14.90
N ARG A 205 3.99 -14.46 -16.16
CA ARG A 205 3.38 -15.73 -16.63
C ARG A 205 4.34 -16.92 -16.59
N GLN A 206 5.65 -16.68 -16.49
CA GLN A 206 6.66 -17.71 -16.25
C GLN A 206 6.95 -17.91 -14.75
N ASN A 207 6.06 -17.43 -13.87
CA ASN A 207 6.18 -17.46 -12.41
C ASN A 207 7.34 -16.62 -11.84
N VAL A 208 7.85 -15.66 -12.61
CA VAL A 208 8.80 -14.66 -12.09
C VAL A 208 7.99 -13.61 -11.31
N LYS A 209 8.34 -13.37 -10.04
CA LYS A 209 7.70 -12.32 -9.23
C LYS A 209 7.93 -10.93 -9.85
N THR A 210 7.10 -9.97 -9.46
CA THR A 210 7.09 -8.62 -10.05
C THR A 210 8.44 -7.92 -9.91
N GLU A 211 8.99 -7.79 -8.69
CA GLU A 211 10.23 -7.07 -8.45
C GLU A 211 11.43 -7.74 -9.17
N PRO A 212 11.60 -9.08 -9.14
CA PRO A 212 12.59 -9.76 -9.97
C PRO A 212 12.41 -9.54 -11.48
N ALA A 213 11.17 -9.49 -11.99
CA ALA A 213 10.92 -9.21 -13.40
C ALA A 213 11.37 -7.80 -13.80
N PHE A 214 11.07 -6.79 -12.98
CA PHE A 214 11.57 -5.43 -13.16
C PHE A 214 13.10 -5.39 -13.07
N ALA A 215 13.69 -6.01 -12.04
CA ALA A 215 15.13 -6.05 -11.86
C ALA A 215 15.86 -6.68 -13.05
N GLN A 216 15.31 -7.77 -13.60
CA GLN A 216 15.86 -8.42 -14.79
C GLN A 216 15.81 -7.50 -16.03
N LEU A 217 14.66 -6.89 -16.31
CA LEU A 217 14.48 -6.04 -17.49
C LEU A 217 15.27 -4.72 -17.40
N LEU A 218 15.36 -4.13 -16.21
CA LEU A 218 16.13 -2.92 -15.92
C LEU A 218 17.63 -3.20 -15.70
N ARG A 219 18.03 -4.48 -15.69
CA ARG A 219 19.41 -4.92 -15.41
C ARG A 219 19.92 -4.35 -14.08
N LEU A 220 19.09 -4.46 -13.04
CA LEU A 220 19.47 -4.12 -11.67
C LEU A 220 20.45 -5.17 -11.13
N SER A 221 21.42 -4.71 -10.34
CA SER A 221 22.33 -5.58 -9.60
C SER A 221 21.92 -5.67 -8.14
N GLY A 222 22.21 -6.80 -7.50
CA GLY A 222 21.89 -7.01 -6.08
C GLY A 222 20.50 -7.60 -5.87
N ASP A 223 19.90 -7.32 -4.71
CA ASP A 223 18.57 -7.82 -4.33
C ASP A 223 17.47 -7.04 -5.08
N PRO A 224 16.63 -7.70 -5.90
CA PRO A 224 15.51 -7.06 -6.58
C PRO A 224 14.56 -6.30 -5.64
N TYR A 225 14.32 -6.84 -4.45
CA TYR A 225 13.41 -6.24 -3.47
C TYR A 225 13.92 -4.87 -3.02
N ILE A 226 15.22 -4.73 -2.80
CA ILE A 226 15.81 -3.43 -2.42
C ILE A 226 15.98 -2.54 -3.64
N GLY A 227 16.53 -3.07 -4.73
CA GLY A 227 16.83 -2.30 -5.93
C GLY A 227 15.61 -1.64 -6.56
N VAL A 228 14.45 -2.31 -6.59
CA VAL A 228 13.21 -1.71 -7.09
C VAL A 228 12.68 -0.63 -6.14
N ALA A 229 12.75 -0.85 -4.82
CA ALA A 229 12.30 0.14 -3.84
C ALA A 229 13.09 1.44 -3.92
N GLU A 230 14.41 1.37 -4.15
CA GLU A 230 15.28 2.54 -4.29
C GLU A 230 14.88 3.46 -5.44
N LEU A 231 14.29 2.90 -6.52
CA LEU A 231 13.82 3.68 -7.66
C LEU A 231 12.68 4.64 -7.29
N ALA A 232 11.89 4.33 -6.25
CA ALA A 232 10.79 5.20 -5.79
C ALA A 232 11.30 6.58 -5.29
N ASN A 233 12.57 6.68 -4.90
CA ASN A 233 13.17 7.90 -4.38
C ASN A 233 13.73 8.83 -5.48
N MET A 234 13.73 8.40 -6.75
CA MET A 234 14.22 9.19 -7.87
C MET A 234 13.17 10.19 -8.34
N SER A 235 13.61 11.41 -8.63
CA SER A 235 12.86 12.36 -9.46
C SER A 235 12.67 11.82 -10.89
N MET A 236 11.79 12.46 -11.65
CA MET A 236 11.55 12.10 -13.04
C MET A 236 12.81 12.19 -13.91
N ASP A 237 13.62 13.23 -13.73
CA ASP A 237 14.88 13.44 -14.47
C ASP A 237 15.91 12.36 -14.11
N GLU A 238 16.06 12.04 -12.83
CA GLU A 238 16.97 11.00 -12.36
C GLU A 238 16.58 9.62 -12.87
N MET A 239 15.28 9.29 -12.84
CA MET A 239 14.77 8.03 -13.34
C MET A 239 14.91 7.92 -14.86
N THR A 240 14.64 9.00 -15.60
CA THR A 240 14.84 9.09 -17.05
C THR A 240 16.31 8.88 -17.41
N ALA A 241 17.22 9.56 -16.70
CA ALA A 241 18.65 9.38 -16.90
C ALA A 241 19.08 7.95 -16.55
N PHE A 242 18.50 7.35 -15.51
CA PHE A 242 18.76 5.96 -15.14
C PHE A 242 18.35 4.98 -16.25
N VAL A 243 17.14 5.05 -16.78
CA VAL A 243 16.68 4.13 -17.82
C VAL A 243 17.48 4.28 -19.13
N ASN A 244 17.83 5.51 -19.50
CA ASN A 244 18.68 5.80 -20.66
C ASN A 244 20.08 5.17 -20.51
N ARG A 245 20.70 5.24 -19.31
CA ARG A 245 21.99 4.58 -19.03
C ARG A 245 21.92 3.05 -19.15
N LYS A 246 20.73 2.45 -18.98
CA LYS A 246 20.50 1.01 -19.18
C LYS A 246 20.28 0.63 -20.65
N GLY A 247 20.27 1.62 -21.56
CA GLY A 247 19.99 1.42 -22.99
C GLY A 247 18.51 1.17 -23.27
N LEU A 248 17.63 1.62 -22.36
CA LEU A 248 16.18 1.59 -22.53
C LEU A 248 15.74 3.00 -22.95
N PHE A 249 14.88 3.08 -23.97
CA PHE A 249 14.41 4.36 -24.49
C PHE A 249 13.06 4.71 -23.87
N VAL A 250 12.96 5.94 -23.37
CA VAL A 250 11.71 6.49 -22.85
C VAL A 250 10.73 6.72 -24.00
N VAL A 251 9.46 6.36 -23.80
CA VAL A 251 8.39 6.76 -24.72
C VAL A 251 8.16 8.27 -24.59
N GLY A 252 8.33 8.98 -25.71
CA GLY A 252 8.15 10.44 -25.80
C GLY A 252 6.68 10.86 -25.79
#